data_AF-A0A971IBM4-F1
#
_entry.id   AF-A0A971IBM4-F1
#
_cell.length_a   1.000
_cell.length_b   1.000
_cell.length_c   1.000
_cell.angle_alpha   90.00
_cell.angle_beta   90.00
_cell.angle_gamma   90.00
#
_symmetry.space_group_name_H-M   'P 1'
#
loop_
_entity.id
_entity.type
_entity.pdbx_description
1 polymer ?
#
loop_
_entity_poly.entity_id
_entity_poly.type
_entity_poly.pdbx_seq_one_letter_code
_entity_poly.pdbx_strand_id
1 'polypeptide(L)'
;MARHSMRKGLGQLFQDEKPLGESDPEFIEMFNRFAYGNVAKHGSLDDRQRSVAVLSSLMGCGAVEEYGVMAQVALRVGVDPAELKELIYQAVAVLGMGPVLPFLSVINELLESKSVKLPLQRQLAGKGDDAVVADVQGATSKAHMPTDSAPASGDDANPWFEQLRVWEDEYLNRGCYSSTALELPLRELSTFCLLAALDNVDVELERSMHVNATIGNDEEFLADALLQCAPYMGFPRVRHALACIGRFQR
;
A
#
# COMPACT_ATOMS: atom_id res chain seq x y z
N MET A 1 -14.28 21.84 18.84
CA MET A 1 -15.42 22.28 18.01
C MET A 1 -15.04 22.65 16.56
N ALA A 2 -13.78 22.95 16.22
CA ALA A 2 -13.39 23.31 14.84
C ALA A 2 -13.21 22.13 13.85
N ARG A 3 -12.95 20.90 14.33
CA ARG A 3 -12.77 19.71 13.47
C ARG A 3 -14.08 19.08 12.95
N HIS A 4 -15.22 19.45 13.51
CA HIS A 4 -16.52 18.89 13.11
C HIS A 4 -17.15 19.66 11.93
N SER A 5 -16.70 20.89 11.68
CA SER A 5 -17.22 21.76 10.61
C SER A 5 -16.64 21.46 9.23
N MET A 6 -15.42 20.91 9.14
CA MET A 6 -14.83 20.50 7.86
C MET A 6 -15.33 19.15 7.36
N ARG A 7 -15.95 18.35 8.24
CA ARG A 7 -16.48 17.01 7.91
C ARG A 7 -17.76 17.05 7.06
N LYS A 8 -18.48 18.19 7.07
CA LYS A 8 -19.70 18.39 6.28
C LYS A 8 -19.45 18.88 4.85
N GLY A 9 -18.28 19.50 4.58
CA GLY A 9 -17.97 20.08 3.27
C GLY A 9 -17.54 19.05 2.23
N LEU A 10 -16.86 17.98 2.64
CA LEU A 10 -16.40 16.92 1.72
C LEU A 10 -17.53 15.97 1.30
N GLY A 11 -18.49 15.68 2.20
CA GLY A 11 -19.66 14.86 1.86
C GLY A 11 -20.71 15.56 0.98
N GLN A 12 -20.56 16.86 0.72
CA GLN A 12 -21.46 17.65 -0.13
C GLN A 12 -20.88 17.98 -1.51
N LEU A 13 -19.57 17.77 -1.74
CA LEU A 13 -18.97 17.98 -3.06
C LEU A 13 -19.18 16.81 -4.04
N PHE A 14 -19.58 15.64 -3.53
CA PHE A 14 -19.76 14.40 -4.31
C PHE A 14 -21.17 13.82 -4.21
N GLN A 15 -22.17 14.67 -3.99
CA GLN A 15 -23.50 14.34 -4.52
C GLN A 15 -23.45 14.62 -6.01
N ASP A 16 -22.76 13.76 -6.75
CA ASP A 16 -22.93 13.66 -8.19
C ASP A 16 -24.42 13.44 -8.43
N GLU A 17 -25.12 14.47 -8.89
CA GLU A 17 -26.52 14.35 -9.30
C GLU A 17 -26.66 13.35 -10.47
N LYS A 18 -25.54 12.92 -11.08
CA LYS A 18 -25.45 11.87 -12.11
C LYS A 18 -24.15 11.05 -11.96
N PRO A 19 -24.20 9.70 -11.91
CA PRO A 19 -23.02 8.85 -11.93
C PRO A 19 -22.12 9.10 -13.15
N LEU A 20 -20.79 8.90 -13.03
CA LEU A 20 -19.83 9.02 -14.14
C LEU A 20 -20.19 8.18 -15.38
N GLY A 21 -20.88 7.04 -15.20
CA GLY A 21 -21.38 6.23 -16.33
C GLY A 21 -22.47 6.91 -17.16
N GLU A 22 -23.14 7.93 -16.61
CA GLU A 22 -24.12 8.75 -17.33
C GLU A 22 -23.52 10.03 -17.91
N SER A 23 -22.56 10.66 -17.21
CA SER A 23 -21.90 11.87 -17.69
C SER A 23 -20.83 11.58 -18.76
N ASP A 24 -20.08 10.49 -18.59
CA ASP A 24 -18.90 10.15 -19.40
C ASP A 24 -18.88 8.64 -19.78
N PRO A 25 -19.93 8.13 -20.47
CA PRO A 25 -20.06 6.71 -20.78
C PRO A 25 -18.91 6.15 -21.63
N GLU A 26 -18.37 6.94 -22.57
CA GLU A 26 -17.24 6.53 -23.42
C GLU A 26 -15.96 6.30 -22.61
N PHE A 27 -15.71 7.17 -21.62
CA PHE A 27 -14.57 7.03 -20.72
C PHE A 27 -14.71 5.77 -19.87
N ILE A 28 -15.90 5.55 -19.29
CA ILE A 28 -16.18 4.36 -18.47
C ILE A 28 -16.05 3.08 -19.30
N GLU A 29 -16.53 3.06 -20.55
CA GLU A 29 -16.33 1.90 -21.43
C GLU A 29 -14.84 1.65 -21.72
N MET A 30 -14.08 2.70 -22.06
CA MET A 30 -12.66 2.60 -22.34
C MET A 30 -11.89 2.11 -21.10
N PHE A 31 -12.16 2.69 -19.93
CA PHE A 31 -11.55 2.31 -18.67
C PHE A 31 -11.88 0.86 -18.31
N ASN A 32 -13.15 0.46 -18.40
CA ASN A 32 -13.56 -0.91 -18.10
C ASN A 32 -12.93 -1.93 -19.05
N ARG A 33 -12.87 -1.63 -20.34
CA ARG A 33 -12.19 -2.47 -21.33
C ARG A 33 -10.70 -2.61 -21.02
N PHE A 34 -10.05 -1.53 -20.59
CA PHE A 34 -8.64 -1.57 -20.22
C PHE A 34 -8.39 -2.29 -18.89
N ALA A 35 -8.97 -1.81 -17.80
CA ALA A 35 -8.75 -2.32 -16.44
C ALA A 35 -9.26 -3.76 -16.27
N TYR A 36 -10.51 -4.04 -16.67
CA TYR A 36 -11.15 -5.34 -16.41
C TYR A 36 -11.17 -6.26 -17.65
N GLY A 37 -11.23 -5.69 -18.85
CA GLY A 37 -11.24 -6.46 -20.09
C GLY A 37 -9.88 -7.03 -20.48
N ASN A 38 -8.80 -6.30 -20.18
CA ASN A 38 -7.43 -6.62 -20.57
C ASN A 38 -6.54 -6.86 -19.34
N VAL A 39 -6.29 -5.83 -18.53
CA VAL A 39 -5.28 -5.85 -17.45
C VAL A 39 -5.63 -6.88 -16.38
N ALA A 40 -6.90 -6.97 -15.97
CA ALA A 40 -7.32 -7.91 -14.93
C ALA A 40 -7.10 -9.39 -15.29
N LYS A 41 -6.94 -9.70 -16.58
CA LYS A 41 -6.71 -11.08 -17.07
C LYS A 41 -5.23 -11.43 -17.20
N HIS A 42 -4.34 -10.50 -16.90
CA HIS A 42 -2.90 -10.68 -17.01
C HIS A 42 -2.26 -10.99 -15.66
N GLY A 43 -1.21 -11.80 -15.71
CA GLY A 43 -0.37 -12.13 -14.58
C GLY A 43 -0.95 -13.20 -13.65
N SER A 44 -0.22 -13.44 -12.57
CA SER A 44 -0.43 -14.54 -11.62
C SER A 44 -1.21 -14.14 -10.35
N LEU A 45 -1.44 -12.85 -10.10
CA LEU A 45 -2.09 -12.39 -8.88
C LEU A 45 -3.55 -12.85 -8.79
N ASP A 46 -3.91 -13.39 -7.63
CA ASP A 46 -5.31 -13.61 -7.24
C ASP A 46 -6.03 -12.28 -6.95
N ASP A 47 -7.35 -12.34 -6.76
CA ASP A 47 -8.18 -11.14 -6.55
C ASP A 47 -7.81 -10.36 -5.28
N ARG A 48 -7.32 -11.05 -4.23
CA ARG A 48 -6.93 -10.44 -2.95
C ARG A 48 -5.59 -9.72 -3.12
N GLN A 49 -4.59 -10.38 -3.71
CA GLN A 49 -3.29 -9.82 -4.06
C GLN A 49 -3.43 -8.60 -4.99
N ARG A 50 -4.26 -8.71 -6.03
CA ARG A 50 -4.60 -7.61 -6.94
C ARG A 50 -5.20 -6.42 -6.20
N SER A 51 -6.14 -6.67 -5.29
CA SER A 51 -6.78 -5.61 -4.50
C SER A 51 -5.78 -4.88 -3.62
N VAL A 52 -4.85 -5.61 -2.97
CA VAL A 52 -3.76 -5.01 -2.19
C VAL A 52 -2.88 -4.14 -3.08
N ALA A 53 -2.41 -4.66 -4.22
CA ALA A 53 -1.55 -3.92 -5.15
C ALA A 53 -2.21 -2.60 -5.63
N VAL A 54 -3.47 -2.69 -6.07
CA VAL A 54 -4.23 -1.53 -6.56
C VAL A 54 -4.45 -0.49 -5.45
N LEU A 55 -4.92 -0.91 -4.28
CA LEU A 55 -5.16 -0.01 -3.15
C LEU A 55 -3.87 0.71 -2.73
N SER A 56 -2.76 0.01 -2.64
CA SER A 56 -1.47 0.60 -2.29
C SER A 56 -0.97 1.58 -3.35
N SER A 57 -1.14 1.27 -4.65
CA SER A 57 -0.79 2.21 -5.72
C SER A 57 -1.65 3.49 -5.68
N LEU A 58 -2.94 3.37 -5.36
CA LEU A 58 -3.86 4.51 -5.23
C LEU A 58 -3.49 5.40 -4.03
N MET A 59 -3.01 4.82 -2.92
CA MET A 59 -2.45 5.59 -1.81
C MET A 59 -1.23 6.40 -2.25
N GLY A 60 -0.29 5.78 -2.96
CA GLY A 60 0.88 6.48 -3.50
C GLY A 60 0.51 7.60 -4.48
N CYS A 61 -0.56 7.43 -5.25
CA CYS A 61 -1.10 8.46 -6.14
C CYS A 61 -1.90 9.57 -5.42
N GLY A 62 -2.24 9.41 -4.13
CA GLY A 62 -3.14 10.33 -3.43
C GLY A 62 -4.61 10.25 -3.87
N ALA A 63 -5.02 9.16 -4.53
CA ALA A 63 -6.33 8.99 -5.15
C ALA A 63 -7.39 8.48 -4.15
N VAL A 64 -7.81 9.35 -3.23
CA VAL A 64 -8.68 9.00 -2.08
C VAL A 64 -10.06 8.47 -2.49
N GLU A 65 -10.71 9.07 -3.49
CA GLU A 65 -12.05 8.68 -3.93
C GLU A 65 -12.05 7.29 -4.57
N GLU A 66 -11.14 7.07 -5.53
CA GLU A 66 -11.00 5.78 -6.21
C GLU A 66 -10.53 4.69 -5.24
N TYR A 67 -9.70 5.02 -4.24
CA TYR A 67 -9.37 4.10 -3.16
C TYR A 67 -10.63 3.62 -2.41
N GLY A 68 -11.58 4.51 -2.13
CA GLY A 68 -12.86 4.16 -1.52
C GLY A 68 -13.72 3.22 -2.37
N VAL A 69 -13.70 3.41 -3.70
CA VAL A 69 -14.36 2.51 -4.65
C VAL A 69 -13.68 1.14 -4.65
N MET A 70 -12.37 1.10 -4.82
CA MET A 70 -11.61 -0.16 -4.86
C MET A 70 -11.60 -0.90 -3.52
N ALA A 71 -11.71 -0.19 -2.39
CA ALA A 71 -11.83 -0.83 -1.08
C ALA A 71 -13.16 -1.59 -0.93
N GLN A 72 -14.23 -1.13 -1.58
CA GLN A 72 -15.48 -1.90 -1.64
C GLN A 72 -15.31 -3.19 -2.43
N VAL A 73 -14.52 -3.16 -3.51
CA VAL A 73 -14.19 -4.34 -4.30
C VAL A 73 -13.35 -5.30 -3.46
N ALA A 74 -12.31 -4.79 -2.79
CA ALA A 74 -11.43 -5.54 -1.90
C ALA A 74 -12.20 -6.33 -0.82
N LEU A 75 -13.16 -5.67 -0.14
CA LEU A 75 -14.01 -6.33 0.86
C LEU A 75 -14.87 -7.47 0.27
N ARG A 76 -15.28 -7.38 -0.99
CA ARG A 76 -16.09 -8.42 -1.66
C ARG A 76 -15.27 -9.63 -2.06
N VAL A 77 -13.98 -9.44 -2.36
CA VAL A 77 -13.06 -10.51 -2.75
C VAL A 77 -12.27 -11.08 -1.58
N GLY A 78 -12.59 -10.66 -0.35
CA GLY A 78 -12.10 -11.30 0.88
C GLY A 78 -10.96 -10.58 1.59
N VAL A 79 -10.64 -9.33 1.25
CA VAL A 79 -9.76 -8.49 2.10
C VAL A 79 -10.52 -8.11 3.36
N ASP A 80 -9.96 -8.39 4.54
CA ASP A 80 -10.58 -8.11 5.83
C ASP A 80 -10.54 -6.60 6.18
N PRO A 81 -11.55 -6.05 6.89
CA PRO A 81 -11.50 -4.69 7.41
C PRO A 81 -10.20 -4.33 8.17
N ALA A 82 -9.63 -5.26 8.93
CA ALA A 82 -8.38 -5.05 9.66
C ALA A 82 -7.19 -4.97 8.71
N GLU A 83 -7.16 -5.77 7.65
CA GLU A 83 -6.15 -5.71 6.59
C GLU A 83 -6.18 -4.35 5.89
N LEU A 84 -7.38 -3.87 5.48
CA LEU A 84 -7.53 -2.55 4.87
C LEU A 84 -6.99 -1.42 5.75
N LYS A 85 -7.23 -1.50 7.07
CA LYS A 85 -6.66 -0.52 8.00
C LYS A 85 -5.16 -0.65 8.13
N GLU A 86 -4.63 -1.85 8.12
CA GLU A 86 -3.20 -2.07 8.23
C GLU A 86 -2.44 -1.54 7.00
N LEU A 87 -2.97 -1.70 5.78
CA LEU A 87 -2.42 -1.07 4.57
C LEU A 87 -2.26 0.45 4.75
N ILE A 88 -3.29 1.10 5.29
CA ILE A 88 -3.31 2.55 5.54
C ILE A 88 -2.32 2.94 6.64
N TYR A 89 -2.19 2.14 7.71
CA TYR A 89 -1.26 2.43 8.80
C TYR A 89 0.19 2.33 8.33
N GLN A 90 0.54 1.31 7.56
CA GLN A 90 1.89 1.14 7.02
C GLN A 90 2.27 2.30 6.08
N ALA A 91 1.32 2.82 5.29
CA ALA A 91 1.55 3.92 4.38
C ALA A 91 2.05 5.21 5.06
N VAL A 92 1.86 5.38 6.38
CA VAL A 92 2.38 6.53 7.12
C VAL A 92 3.91 6.60 7.11
N ALA A 93 4.60 5.45 7.10
CA ALA A 93 6.06 5.45 7.08
C ALA A 93 6.63 6.01 5.77
N VAL A 94 5.87 5.96 4.68
CA VAL A 94 6.29 6.42 3.36
C VAL A 94 5.67 7.77 3.00
N LEU A 95 4.37 7.96 3.25
CA LEU A 95 3.61 9.17 2.87
C LEU A 95 3.52 10.21 4.00
N GLY A 96 3.73 9.79 5.25
CA GLY A 96 3.47 10.59 6.44
C GLY A 96 1.99 10.59 6.87
N MET A 97 1.73 11.03 8.09
CA MET A 97 0.37 11.00 8.67
C MET A 97 -0.62 11.90 7.90
N GLY A 98 -0.20 13.09 7.48
CA GLY A 98 -1.07 14.07 6.84
C GLY A 98 -1.82 13.52 5.61
N PRO A 99 -1.10 13.04 4.58
CA PRO A 99 -1.69 12.44 3.38
C PRO A 99 -2.52 11.18 3.63
N VAL A 100 -2.23 10.44 4.72
CA VAL A 100 -2.92 9.18 5.05
C VAL A 100 -4.30 9.39 5.70
N LEU A 101 -4.51 10.47 6.45
CA LEU A 101 -5.75 10.69 7.21
C LEU A 101 -7.06 10.65 6.37
N PRO A 102 -7.11 11.19 5.13
CA PRO A 102 -8.30 11.08 4.28
C PRO A 102 -8.66 9.63 3.94
N PHE A 103 -7.69 8.78 3.60
CA PHE A 103 -7.91 7.35 3.32
C PHE A 103 -8.51 6.62 4.52
N LEU A 104 -7.97 6.89 5.72
CA LEU A 104 -8.52 6.31 6.97
C LEU A 104 -9.96 6.76 7.23
N SER A 105 -10.30 8.00 6.89
CA SER A 105 -11.65 8.53 7.05
C SER A 105 -12.63 7.85 6.11
N VAL A 106 -12.28 7.72 4.83
CA VAL A 106 -13.08 7.01 3.81
C VAL A 106 -13.31 5.55 4.20
N ILE A 107 -12.29 4.84 4.67
CA ILE A 107 -12.46 3.45 5.12
C ILE A 107 -13.34 3.34 6.35
N ASN A 108 -13.22 4.24 7.32
CA ASN A 108 -14.11 4.20 8.49
C ASN A 108 -15.57 4.39 8.08
N GLU A 109 -15.85 5.35 7.20
CA GLU A 109 -17.20 5.63 6.70
C GLU A 109 -17.74 4.44 5.89
N LEU A 110 -16.90 3.83 5.04
CA LEU A 110 -17.24 2.62 4.31
C LEU A 110 -17.59 1.45 5.26
N LEU A 111 -16.76 1.20 6.27
CA LEU A 111 -16.98 0.12 7.23
C LEU A 111 -18.26 0.34 8.05
N GLU A 112 -18.49 1.56 8.53
CA GLU A 112 -19.73 1.93 9.24
C GLU A 112 -20.97 1.75 8.34
N SER A 113 -20.90 2.13 7.06
CA SER A 113 -21.99 1.93 6.09
C SER A 113 -22.33 0.45 5.87
N LYS A 114 -21.33 -0.43 6.06
CA LYS A 114 -21.46 -1.90 6.02
C LYS A 114 -21.80 -2.51 7.38
N SER A 115 -22.18 -1.68 8.36
CA SER A 115 -22.50 -2.09 9.73
C SER A 115 -21.34 -2.78 10.48
N VAL A 116 -20.10 -2.54 10.07
CA VAL A 116 -18.91 -2.98 10.80
C VAL A 116 -18.69 -2.03 11.98
N LYS A 117 -18.69 -2.58 13.20
CA LYS A 117 -18.52 -1.79 14.43
C LYS A 117 -17.07 -1.32 14.57
N LEU A 118 -16.89 -0.03 14.79
CA LEU A 118 -15.60 0.59 15.11
C LEU A 118 -15.50 0.95 16.62
N PRO A 119 -14.30 0.95 17.23
CA PRO A 119 -13.03 0.52 16.66
C PRO A 119 -12.99 -0.99 16.41
N LEU A 120 -12.22 -1.42 15.41
CA LEU A 120 -11.96 -2.84 15.17
C LEU A 120 -11.19 -3.43 16.36
N GLN A 121 -11.34 -4.74 16.57
CA GLN A 121 -10.51 -5.45 17.53
C GLN A 121 -9.04 -5.30 17.13
N ARG A 122 -8.19 -4.94 18.12
CA ARG A 122 -6.76 -4.79 17.89
C ARG A 122 -6.17 -6.15 17.50
N GLN A 123 -5.54 -6.20 16.33
CA GLN A 123 -4.79 -7.37 15.86
C GLN A 123 -3.36 -7.23 16.38
N LEU A 124 -3.06 -7.85 17.51
CA LEU A 124 -1.69 -7.98 18.01
C LEU A 124 -1.32 -9.45 18.02
N ALA A 125 -0.07 -9.72 17.71
CA ALA A 125 0.58 -10.96 18.09
C ALA A 125 0.37 -11.23 19.60
N GLY A 126 -0.14 -12.42 19.93
CA GLY A 126 -0.25 -12.88 21.32
C GLY A 126 1.12 -13.27 21.88
N LYS A 127 1.21 -13.55 23.19
CA LYS A 127 2.43 -14.04 23.87
C LYS A 127 3.07 -15.32 23.28
N GLY A 128 2.40 -15.99 22.32
CA GLY A 128 2.92 -17.15 21.59
C GLY A 128 3.36 -16.84 20.16
N ASP A 129 3.02 -15.66 19.65
CA ASP A 129 3.33 -15.19 18.31
C ASP A 129 4.63 -14.37 18.30
N ASP A 130 5.29 -14.20 19.45
CA ASP A 130 6.58 -13.51 19.59
C ASP A 130 7.65 -14.08 18.65
N ALA A 131 7.61 -15.39 18.38
CA ALA A 131 8.50 -16.04 17.42
C ALA A 131 8.15 -15.68 15.96
N VAL A 132 6.86 -15.56 15.62
CA VAL A 132 6.40 -15.16 14.29
C VAL A 132 6.68 -13.69 14.05
N VAL A 133 6.45 -12.83 15.04
CA VAL A 133 6.82 -11.41 14.98
C VAL A 133 8.33 -11.25 14.92
N ALA A 134 9.11 -12.02 15.68
CA ALA A 134 10.57 -11.99 15.60
C ALA A 134 11.11 -12.55 14.28
N ASP A 135 10.45 -13.54 13.67
CA ASP A 135 10.80 -14.06 12.34
C ASP A 135 10.41 -13.07 11.25
N VAL A 136 9.24 -12.43 11.35
CA VAL A 136 8.80 -11.36 10.44
C VAL A 136 9.74 -10.16 10.57
N GLN A 137 10.01 -9.70 11.79
CA GLN A 137 10.98 -8.64 12.07
C GLN A 137 12.40 -9.05 11.69
N GLY A 138 12.77 -10.33 11.81
CA GLY A 138 14.08 -10.85 11.46
C GLY A 138 14.28 -10.97 9.95
N ALA A 139 13.24 -11.40 9.23
CA ALA A 139 13.18 -11.42 7.77
C ALA A 139 13.17 -10.00 7.22
N THR A 140 12.31 -9.12 7.75
CA THR A 140 12.28 -7.71 7.35
C THR A 140 13.58 -7.03 7.72
N SER A 141 14.14 -7.23 8.91
CA SER A 141 15.44 -6.65 9.27
C SER A 141 16.54 -7.14 8.35
N LYS A 142 16.66 -8.45 8.08
CA LYS A 142 17.64 -9.02 7.13
C LYS A 142 17.45 -8.53 5.69
N ALA A 143 16.21 -8.27 5.31
CA ALA A 143 15.85 -7.84 3.97
C ALA A 143 15.94 -6.31 3.78
N HIS A 144 15.69 -5.54 4.84
CA HIS A 144 15.91 -4.10 4.94
C HIS A 144 17.37 -3.78 5.30
N MET A 145 18.19 -4.80 5.65
CA MET A 145 19.64 -4.63 5.70
C MET A 145 20.10 -4.18 4.32
N PRO A 146 21.02 -3.21 4.24
CA PRO A 146 21.62 -2.85 2.98
C PRO A 146 22.30 -4.08 2.36
N THR A 147 21.98 -4.39 1.12
CA THR A 147 22.81 -5.26 0.28
C THR A 147 24.16 -4.58 0.10
N ASP A 148 25.16 -4.99 0.87
CA ASP A 148 26.56 -4.57 0.72
C ASP A 148 26.79 -3.06 0.47
N SER A 149 26.05 -2.18 1.15
CA SER A 149 26.67 -0.94 1.60
C SER A 149 27.28 -1.24 2.96
N ALA A 150 28.55 -1.69 2.94
CA ALA A 150 29.46 -1.42 4.05
C ALA A 150 29.20 0.01 4.56
N PRO A 151 29.32 0.30 5.87
CA PRO A 151 29.05 1.65 6.37
C PRO A 151 29.94 2.61 5.58
N ALA A 152 29.35 3.29 4.60
CA ALA A 152 30.06 4.25 3.81
C ALA A 152 30.32 5.37 4.80
N SER A 153 31.58 5.62 5.11
CA SER A 153 31.99 6.79 5.87
C SER A 153 31.23 8.02 5.33
N GLY A 154 30.41 8.65 6.17
CA GLY A 154 29.49 9.74 5.82
C GLY A 154 28.02 9.33 5.98
N ASP A 155 27.21 10.15 6.65
CA ASP A 155 25.79 9.95 7.03
C ASP A 155 25.45 8.89 8.09
N ASP A 156 26.08 7.71 8.14
CA ASP A 156 25.70 6.67 9.12
C ASP A 156 25.98 7.03 10.59
N ALA A 157 26.91 7.95 10.82
CA ALA A 157 27.23 8.52 12.13
C ALA A 157 26.53 9.85 12.42
N ASN A 158 25.66 10.33 11.51
CA ASN A 158 24.94 11.57 11.72
C ASN A 158 23.76 11.32 12.68
N PRO A 159 23.69 12.06 13.81
CA PRO A 159 22.66 11.85 14.84
C PRO A 159 21.23 12.07 14.32
N TRP A 160 21.04 12.84 13.23
CA TRP A 160 19.72 13.04 12.64
C TRP A 160 19.20 11.78 11.93
N PHE A 161 20.06 11.09 11.17
CA PHE A 161 19.71 9.83 10.51
C PHE A 161 19.60 8.68 11.52
N GLU A 162 20.39 8.69 12.60
CA GLU A 162 20.16 7.79 13.73
C GLU A 162 18.78 7.99 14.36
N GLN A 163 18.39 9.24 14.67
CA GLN A 163 17.08 9.53 15.24
C GLN A 163 15.93 9.13 14.30
N LEU A 164 16.09 9.32 12.99
CA LEU A 164 15.11 8.89 12.00
C LEU A 164 14.92 7.36 12.03
N ARG A 165 16.02 6.59 12.00
CA ARG A 165 15.98 5.12 12.10
C ARG A 165 15.30 4.64 13.39
N VAL A 166 15.50 5.33 14.51
CA VAL A 166 14.82 5.02 15.78
C VAL A 166 13.31 5.21 15.65
N TRP A 167 12.86 6.30 15.04
CA TRP A 167 11.42 6.54 14.82
C TRP A 167 10.81 5.58 13.80
N GLU A 168 11.55 5.22 12.76
CA GLU A 168 11.13 4.19 11.80
C GLU A 168 10.96 2.83 12.48
N ASP A 169 11.92 2.39 13.31
CA ASP A 169 11.80 1.16 14.12
C ASP A 169 10.59 1.21 15.05
N GLU A 170 10.39 2.33 15.74
CA GLU A 170 9.26 2.49 16.67
C GLU A 170 7.91 2.43 15.93
N TYR A 171 7.79 3.08 14.78
CA TYR A 171 6.54 3.12 14.04
C TYR A 171 6.24 1.82 13.28
N LEU A 172 7.23 1.33 12.53
CA LEU A 172 7.09 0.13 11.71
C LEU A 172 7.21 -1.11 12.58
N ASN A 173 8.37 -1.39 13.17
CA ASN A 173 8.63 -2.68 13.81
C ASN A 173 7.78 -2.89 15.07
N ARG A 174 7.66 -1.86 15.92
CA ARG A 174 6.88 -1.96 17.17
C ARG A 174 5.40 -1.64 16.97
N GLY A 175 5.05 -0.91 15.91
CA GLY A 175 3.67 -0.58 15.55
C GLY A 175 3.07 -1.55 14.52
N CYS A 176 3.40 -1.35 13.25
CA CYS A 176 2.75 -2.07 12.14
C CYS A 176 3.13 -3.56 12.07
N TYR A 177 4.41 -3.92 12.19
CA TYR A 177 4.86 -5.31 12.11
C TYR A 177 4.55 -6.14 13.36
N SER A 178 4.06 -5.53 14.45
CA SER A 178 3.50 -6.26 15.60
C SER A 178 2.03 -6.68 15.39
N SER A 179 1.42 -6.23 14.28
CA SER A 179 0.09 -6.63 13.86
C SER A 179 0.11 -7.96 13.11
N THR A 180 -0.93 -8.75 13.33
CA THR A 180 -1.19 -10.03 12.66
C THR A 180 -2.31 -9.93 11.61
N ALA A 181 -2.82 -8.73 11.33
CA ALA A 181 -3.94 -8.58 10.39
C ALA A 181 -3.52 -8.91 8.96
N LEU A 182 -2.40 -8.36 8.49
CA LEU A 182 -1.86 -8.62 7.15
C LEU A 182 -0.64 -9.52 7.20
N GLU A 183 -0.64 -10.58 6.39
CA GLU A 183 0.51 -11.47 6.25
C GLU A 183 1.71 -10.78 5.58
N LEU A 184 2.92 -11.24 5.91
CA LEU A 184 4.16 -10.59 5.48
C LEU A 184 4.28 -10.44 3.94
N PRO A 185 3.98 -11.46 3.10
CA PRO A 185 4.03 -11.28 1.64
C PRO A 185 3.13 -10.16 1.11
N LEU A 186 1.91 -10.00 1.64
CA LEU A 186 1.02 -8.93 1.21
C LEU A 186 1.43 -7.56 1.77
N ARG A 187 2.02 -7.55 2.97
CA ARG A 187 2.58 -6.34 3.58
C ARG A 187 3.71 -5.77 2.72
N GLU A 188 4.65 -6.60 2.29
CA GLU A 188 5.75 -6.14 1.44
C GLU A 188 5.31 -5.84 0.01
N LEU A 189 4.33 -6.56 -0.53
CA LEU A 189 3.68 -6.22 -1.80
C LEU A 189 3.03 -4.83 -1.74
N SER A 190 2.34 -4.52 -0.63
CA SER A 190 1.73 -3.21 -0.39
C SER A 190 2.77 -2.10 -0.42
N THR A 191 3.85 -2.24 0.37
CA THR A 191 4.95 -1.26 0.41
C THR A 191 5.56 -1.07 -0.98
N PHE A 192 5.80 -2.15 -1.70
CA PHE A 192 6.32 -2.12 -3.06
C PHE A 192 5.43 -1.34 -4.03
N CYS A 193 4.13 -1.66 -4.11
CA CYS A 193 3.19 -0.98 -5.00
C CYS A 193 2.96 0.48 -4.62
N LEU A 194 3.03 0.81 -3.33
CA LEU A 194 2.98 2.18 -2.83
C LEU A 194 4.19 2.99 -3.30
N LEU A 195 5.41 2.46 -3.10
CA LEU A 195 6.66 3.09 -3.53
C LEU A 195 6.72 3.24 -5.05
N ALA A 196 6.27 2.24 -5.80
CA ALA A 196 6.22 2.30 -7.26
C ALA A 196 5.36 3.45 -7.80
N ALA A 197 4.36 3.90 -7.02
CA ALA A 197 3.48 5.01 -7.36
C ALA A 197 4.06 6.39 -7.01
N LEU A 198 5.24 6.45 -6.39
CA LEU A 198 5.94 7.68 -6.03
C LEU A 198 7.10 7.97 -6.97
N ASP A 199 7.53 9.23 -6.96
CA ASP A 199 8.67 9.72 -7.73
C ASP A 199 9.88 9.94 -6.80
N ASN A 200 11.11 9.71 -7.28
CA ASN A 200 12.38 9.88 -6.54
C ASN A 200 12.55 8.97 -5.30
N VAL A 201 12.08 7.72 -5.38
CA VAL A 201 12.22 6.71 -4.31
C VAL A 201 12.93 5.44 -4.82
N ASP A 202 13.82 5.58 -5.80
CA ASP A 202 14.48 4.45 -6.47
C ASP A 202 15.19 3.51 -5.48
N VAL A 203 15.89 4.08 -4.49
CA VAL A 203 16.64 3.32 -3.48
C VAL A 203 15.69 2.51 -2.60
N GLU A 204 14.60 3.11 -2.14
CA GLU A 204 13.59 2.47 -1.32
C GLU A 204 12.81 1.42 -2.12
N LEU A 205 12.47 1.71 -3.37
CA LEU A 205 11.78 0.80 -4.28
C LEU A 205 12.65 -0.43 -4.58
N GLU A 206 13.93 -0.23 -4.91
CA GLU A 206 14.87 -1.33 -5.12
C GLU A 206 15.08 -2.15 -3.84
N ARG A 207 15.17 -1.52 -2.66
CA ARG A 207 15.21 -2.25 -1.38
C ARG A 207 13.95 -3.09 -1.16
N SER A 208 12.77 -2.53 -1.42
CA SER A 208 11.50 -3.26 -1.29
C SER A 208 11.42 -4.46 -2.24
N MET A 209 11.97 -4.36 -3.46
CA MET A 209 12.09 -5.50 -4.37
C MET A 209 12.94 -6.64 -3.78
N HIS A 210 14.11 -6.30 -3.23
CA HIS A 210 14.98 -7.27 -2.57
C HIS A 210 14.26 -7.98 -1.42
N VAL A 211 13.52 -7.20 -0.61
CA VAL A 211 12.74 -7.76 0.50
C VAL A 211 11.71 -8.75 0.01
N ASN A 212 10.90 -8.34 -0.97
CA ASN A 212 9.88 -9.19 -1.57
C ASN A 212 10.46 -10.51 -2.12
N ALA A 213 11.60 -10.45 -2.82
CA ALA A 213 12.26 -11.63 -3.36
C ALA A 213 12.69 -12.61 -2.26
N THR A 214 13.17 -12.13 -1.11
CA THR A 214 13.59 -13.01 0.01
C THR A 214 12.43 -13.76 0.68
N ILE A 215 11.20 -13.27 0.52
CA ILE A 215 9.99 -13.85 1.15
C ILE A 215 9.06 -14.55 0.13
N GLY A 216 9.53 -14.73 -1.11
CA GLY A 216 8.85 -15.53 -2.13
C GLY A 216 8.00 -14.73 -3.13
N ASN A 217 7.93 -13.40 -3.01
CA ASN A 217 7.35 -12.55 -4.06
C ASN A 217 8.44 -12.31 -5.11
N ASP A 218 8.53 -13.21 -6.08
CA ASP A 218 9.56 -13.17 -7.11
C ASP A 218 9.37 -12.03 -8.12
N GLU A 219 10.35 -11.87 -8.99
CA GLU A 219 10.40 -10.78 -9.96
C GLU A 219 9.19 -10.78 -10.92
N GLU A 220 8.78 -11.96 -11.38
CA GLU A 220 7.66 -12.11 -12.31
C GLU A 220 6.35 -11.69 -11.61
N PHE A 221 6.16 -12.10 -10.36
CA PHE A 221 5.03 -11.69 -9.53
C PHE A 221 5.01 -10.17 -9.29
N LEU A 222 6.16 -9.55 -8.99
CA LEU A 222 6.23 -8.08 -8.81
C LEU A 222 5.98 -7.33 -10.12
N ALA A 223 6.48 -7.82 -11.25
CA ALA A 223 6.21 -7.25 -12.56
C ALA A 223 4.71 -7.34 -12.91
N ASP A 224 4.09 -8.50 -12.67
CA ASP A 224 2.65 -8.70 -12.83
C ASP A 224 1.85 -7.70 -11.97
N ALA A 225 2.24 -7.49 -10.71
CA ALA A 225 1.60 -6.53 -9.82
C ALA A 225 1.67 -5.09 -10.39
N LEU A 226 2.84 -4.67 -10.89
CA LEU A 226 3.00 -3.35 -11.52
C LEU A 226 2.12 -3.19 -12.76
N LEU A 227 2.03 -4.22 -13.59
CA LEU A 227 1.18 -4.22 -14.79
C LEU A 227 -0.30 -4.12 -14.42
N GLN A 228 -0.72 -4.79 -13.34
CA GLN A 228 -2.08 -4.68 -12.82
C GLN A 228 -2.42 -3.29 -12.25
N CYS A 229 -1.43 -2.55 -11.75
CA CYS A 229 -1.61 -1.19 -11.28
C CYS A 229 -1.64 -0.13 -12.40
N ALA A 230 -1.32 -0.48 -13.65
CA ALA A 230 -1.23 0.47 -14.77
C ALA A 230 -2.47 1.36 -14.99
N PRO A 231 -3.73 0.86 -14.86
CA PRO A 231 -4.92 1.70 -14.96
C PRO A 231 -5.02 2.78 -13.88
N TYR A 232 -4.34 2.60 -12.74
CA TYR A 232 -4.50 3.43 -11.55
C TYR A 232 -3.34 4.41 -11.34
N MET A 233 -2.10 3.98 -11.61
CA MET A 233 -0.90 4.81 -11.44
C MET A 233 -0.28 5.33 -12.76
N GLY A 234 -0.80 4.86 -13.89
CA GLY A 234 -0.39 5.30 -15.23
C GLY A 234 0.91 4.67 -15.74
N PHE A 235 1.06 4.63 -17.07
CA PHE A 235 2.20 3.98 -17.73
C PHE A 235 3.59 4.53 -17.38
N PRO A 236 3.82 5.84 -17.19
CA PRO A 236 5.16 6.34 -16.86
C PRO A 236 5.73 5.75 -15.56
N ARG A 237 4.92 5.70 -14.50
CA ARG A 237 5.33 5.13 -13.21
C ARG A 237 5.53 3.62 -13.28
N VAL A 238 4.63 2.90 -13.96
CA VAL A 238 4.79 1.46 -14.20
C VAL A 238 6.08 1.17 -14.97
N ARG A 239 6.37 1.93 -16.04
CA ARG A 239 7.61 1.77 -16.81
C ARG A 239 8.85 2.06 -15.98
N HIS A 240 8.79 3.09 -15.12
CA HIS A 240 9.87 3.41 -14.21
C HIS A 240 10.14 2.26 -13.23
N ALA A 241 9.10 1.76 -12.55
CA ALA A 241 9.23 0.66 -11.61
C ALA A 241 9.71 -0.65 -12.28
N LEU A 242 9.21 -0.96 -13.49
CA LEU A 242 9.71 -2.09 -14.28
C LEU A 242 11.18 -1.91 -14.69
N ALA A 243 11.64 -0.69 -14.95
CA ALA A 243 13.04 -0.42 -15.23
C ALA A 243 13.92 -0.69 -13.99
N CYS A 244 13.45 -0.35 -12.79
CA CYS A 244 14.13 -0.71 -11.54
C CYS A 244 14.25 -2.23 -11.37
N ILE A 245 13.19 -2.98 -11.70
CA ILE A 245 13.25 -4.46 -11.76
C ILE A 245 14.35 -4.93 -12.73
N GLY A 246 14.40 -4.38 -13.95
CA GLY A 246 15.42 -4.78 -14.93
C GLY A 246 16.86 -4.42 -14.54
N ARG A 247 17.08 -3.47 -13.61
CA ARG A 247 18.42 -3.17 -13.05
C ARG A 247 18.89 -4.22 -12.05
N PHE A 248 17.97 -4.88 -11.34
CA PHE A 248 18.26 -5.97 -10.41
C PHE A 248 18.90 -7.19 -11.09
N GLN A 249 18.69 -7.37 -12.40
CA GLN A 249 19.23 -8.48 -13.17
C GLN A 249 20.72 -8.34 -13.59
N ARG A 250 21.37 -7.19 -13.30
CA ARG A 250 22.74 -6.89 -13.78
C ARG A 250 23.79 -6.88 -12.69
#